data_AF-A0A2E0Z6E1-F1
#
_entry.id   AF-A0A2E0Z6E1-F1
#
_cell.length_a   1.000
_cell.length_b   1.000
_cell.length_c   1.000
_cell.angle_alpha   90.00
_cell.angle_beta   90.00
_cell.angle_gamma   90.00
#
_symmetry.space_group_name_H-M   'P 1'
#
loop_
_entity.id
_entity.type
_entity.pdbx_description
1 polymer ?
#
loop_
_entity_poly.entity_id
_entity_poly.type
_entity_poly.pdbx_seq_one_letter_code
_entity_poly.pdbx_strand_id
1 'polypeptide(L)'
;MIIFVETGVVVMPFLPGDSLLFAAGSLAALGSLHLIWLLLLLIAAAVLGDTVNYWLGHHLGLRAFDGRIRWLNQAHLQRTEAFFAKHGGKAIILARFVPIVRTFAPFVAGIGTMNYPMFLFYNVIGAVSWVSLFVTLGYLFGGLPIVQDNFHLVIPAIILLSLLPIIIEAVQARRKRRLIQG
;
A
#
# COMPACT_ATOMS: atom_id res chain seq x y z
N MET A 1 9.23 1.49 9.68
CA MET A 1 8.68 0.32 10.41
C MET A 1 7.20 0.09 10.08
N ILE A 2 6.31 1.08 10.24
CA ILE A 2 4.88 0.95 9.87
C ILE A 2 4.68 0.63 8.38
N ILE A 3 5.39 1.31 7.48
CA ILE A 3 5.28 1.09 6.02
C ILE A 3 5.79 -0.30 5.60
N PHE A 4 6.79 -0.84 6.31
CA PHE A 4 7.27 -2.22 6.09
C PHE A 4 6.24 -3.25 6.55
N VAL A 5 5.49 -2.96 7.62
CA VAL A 5 4.37 -3.81 8.07
C VAL A 5 3.18 -3.69 7.11
N GLU A 6 2.93 -2.50 6.55
CA GLU A 6 1.89 -2.23 5.57
C GLU A 6 2.10 -2.96 4.25
N THR A 7 3.33 -2.99 3.74
CA THR A 7 3.65 -3.73 2.52
C THR A 7 4.01 -5.19 2.79
N GLY A 8 4.49 -5.56 3.99
CA GLY A 8 4.90 -6.92 4.33
C GLY A 8 3.81 -7.85 4.89
N VAL A 9 2.65 -7.32 5.30
CA VAL A 9 1.55 -8.13 5.87
C VAL A 9 0.34 -8.11 4.93
N VAL A 10 0.13 -9.22 4.22
CA VAL A 10 -0.99 -9.53 3.29
C VAL A 10 -2.40 -9.29 3.89
N VAL A 11 -2.51 -9.05 5.21
CA VAL A 11 -3.77 -9.04 5.97
C VAL A 11 -4.35 -7.63 6.18
N MET A 12 -3.72 -6.55 5.70
CA MET A 12 -4.25 -5.18 5.84
C MET A 12 -4.40 -4.42 4.52
N PRO A 13 -5.32 -4.82 3.61
CA PRO A 13 -5.59 -4.12 2.35
C PRO A 13 -6.08 -2.66 2.49
N PHE A 14 -6.29 -2.18 3.72
CA PHE A 14 -6.87 -0.87 4.04
C PHE A 14 -5.93 0.06 4.80
N LEU A 15 -4.63 -0.25 4.87
CA LEU A 15 -3.68 0.74 5.38
C LEU A 15 -3.58 1.93 4.40
N PRO A 16 -3.77 3.16 4.89
CA PRO A 16 -3.85 4.38 4.08
C PRO A 16 -2.44 4.86 3.72
N GLY A 17 -1.67 4.05 3.00
CA GLY A 17 -0.29 4.37 2.63
C GLY A 17 -0.18 5.67 1.87
N ASP A 18 -1.19 6.00 1.04
CA ASP A 18 -1.27 7.26 0.31
C ASP A 18 -1.30 8.47 1.27
N SER A 19 -2.12 8.38 2.33
CA SER A 19 -2.26 9.43 3.34
C SER A 19 -1.05 9.51 4.27
N LEU A 20 -0.40 8.38 4.58
CA LEU A 20 0.83 8.35 5.37
C LEU A 20 2.00 8.99 4.62
N LEU A 21 2.15 8.71 3.32
CA LEU A 21 3.13 9.39 2.47
C LEU A 21 2.88 10.90 2.43
N PHE A 22 1.61 11.30 2.29
CA PHE A 22 1.22 12.69 2.26
C PHE A 22 1.52 13.40 3.60
N ALA A 23 1.20 12.77 4.72
CA ALA A 23 1.50 13.30 6.06
C ALA A 23 3.03 13.40 6.28
N ALA A 24 3.79 12.39 5.85
CA ALA A 24 5.25 12.40 5.94
C ALA A 24 5.87 13.53 5.08
N GLY A 25 5.36 13.77 3.88
CA GLY A 25 5.73 14.91 3.05
C GLY A 25 5.42 16.25 3.74
N SER A 26 4.23 16.36 4.35
CA SER A 26 3.82 17.57 5.09
C SER A 26 4.74 17.84 6.29
N LEU A 27 5.21 16.81 6.99
CA LEU A 27 6.21 16.93 8.06
C LEU A 27 7.58 17.36 7.56
N ALA A 28 8.00 16.87 6.39
CA ALA A 28 9.26 17.27 5.79
C ALA A 28 9.29 18.76 5.41
N ALA A 29 8.13 19.35 5.08
CA ALA A 29 8.00 20.78 4.79
C ALA A 29 8.37 21.69 5.98
N LEU A 30 8.28 21.18 7.21
CA LEU A 30 8.65 21.92 8.43
C LEU A 30 10.17 21.92 8.70
N GLY A 31 10.98 21.29 7.85
CA GLY A 31 12.42 21.15 8.06
C GLY A 31 12.83 20.08 9.10
N SER A 32 11.85 19.39 9.70
CA SER A 32 12.10 18.31 10.66
C SER A 32 12.69 17.03 10.03
N LEU A 33 12.52 16.85 8.71
CA LEU A 33 12.98 15.68 7.98
C LEU A 33 13.64 16.10 6.67
N HIS A 34 14.80 15.50 6.39
CA HIS A 34 15.50 15.72 5.13
C HIS A 34 14.79 14.98 4.00
N LEU A 35 14.20 15.74 3.06
CA LEU A 35 13.30 15.23 2.02
C LEU A 35 13.89 14.05 1.22
N ILE A 36 15.17 14.13 0.86
CA ILE A 36 15.86 13.08 0.10
C ILE A 36 15.93 11.77 0.90
N TRP A 37 16.27 11.83 2.18
CA TRP A 37 16.36 10.64 3.04
C TRP A 37 14.98 10.02 3.26
N LEU A 38 13.96 10.87 3.41
CA LEU A 38 12.58 10.43 3.50
C LEU A 38 12.16 9.67 2.24
N LEU A 39 12.37 10.23 1.05
CA LEU A 39 12.05 9.59 -0.23
C LEU A 39 12.76 8.24 -0.38
N LEU A 40 14.06 8.17 -0.11
CA LEU A 40 14.84 6.94 -0.23
C LEU A 40 14.32 5.84 0.70
N LEU A 41 14.05 6.17 1.97
CA LEU A 41 13.52 5.21 2.95
C LEU A 41 12.13 4.70 2.57
N LEU A 42 11.25 5.59 2.09
CA LEU A 42 9.89 5.25 1.69
C LEU A 42 9.86 4.38 0.43
N ILE A 43 10.69 4.71 -0.57
CA ILE A 43 10.86 3.90 -1.78
C ILE A 43 11.42 2.52 -1.42
N ALA A 44 12.47 2.46 -0.59
CA ALA A 44 13.04 1.19 -0.16
C ALA A 44 12.01 0.33 0.59
N ALA A 45 11.25 0.91 1.51
CA ALA A 45 10.20 0.20 2.24
C ALA A 45 9.08 -0.32 1.32
N ALA A 46 8.67 0.48 0.33
CA ALA A 46 7.67 0.08 -0.67
C ALA A 46 8.18 -1.10 -1.52
N VAL A 47 9.38 -0.99 -2.08
CA VAL A 47 9.99 -2.02 -2.93
C VAL A 47 10.19 -3.32 -2.14
N LEU A 48 10.70 -3.24 -0.91
CA LEU A 48 10.97 -4.41 -0.09
C LEU A 48 9.70 -5.16 0.30
N GLY A 49 8.65 -4.47 0.75
CA GLY A 49 7.43 -5.19 1.11
C GLY A 49 6.68 -5.75 -0.10
N ASP A 50 6.67 -5.06 -1.24
CA ASP A 50 6.15 -5.62 -2.49
C ASP A 50 6.96 -6.85 -2.94
N THR A 51 8.27 -6.84 -2.72
CA THR A 51 9.15 -8.00 -2.96
C THR A 51 8.80 -9.18 -2.05
N VAL A 52 8.54 -8.93 -0.77
CA VAL A 52 8.07 -9.97 0.15
C VAL A 52 6.75 -10.57 -0.33
N ASN A 53 5.79 -9.74 -0.77
CA ASN A 53 4.52 -10.21 -1.33
C ASN A 53 4.69 -11.03 -2.60
N TYR A 54 5.60 -10.62 -3.49
CA TYR A 54 5.94 -11.40 -4.68
C TYR A 54 6.46 -12.78 -4.31
N TRP A 55 7.42 -12.86 -3.36
CA TRP A 55 7.97 -14.14 -2.95
C TRP A 55 6.96 -15.00 -2.18
N LEU A 56 6.04 -14.40 -1.43
CA LEU A 56 4.91 -15.12 -0.84
C LEU A 56 4.03 -15.75 -1.93
N GLY A 57 3.67 -15.00 -2.96
CA GLY A 57 2.93 -15.51 -4.12
C GLY A 57 3.68 -16.62 -4.85
N HIS A 58 4.99 -16.45 -5.03
CA HIS A 58 5.86 -17.42 -5.69
C HIS A 58 5.96 -18.75 -4.94
N HIS A 59 6.11 -18.71 -3.61
CA HIS A 59 6.19 -19.92 -2.78
C HIS A 59 4.83 -20.61 -2.62
N LEU A 60 3.74 -19.85 -2.52
CA LEU A 60 2.39 -20.41 -2.44
C LEU A 60 1.96 -21.02 -3.79
N GLY A 61 2.42 -20.44 -4.90
CA GLY A 61 2.13 -20.91 -6.25
C GLY A 61 0.64 -21.02 -6.54
N LEU A 62 0.25 -21.91 -7.46
CA LEU A 62 -1.14 -22.13 -7.84
C LEU A 62 -2.04 -22.58 -6.69
N ARG A 63 -1.49 -23.09 -5.57
CA ARG A 63 -2.26 -23.45 -4.37
C ARG A 63 -2.96 -22.24 -3.72
N ALA A 64 -2.56 -21.02 -4.08
CA ALA A 64 -3.29 -19.82 -3.74
C ALA A 64 -4.72 -19.80 -4.32
N PHE A 65 -4.95 -20.42 -5.48
CA PHE A 65 -6.27 -20.48 -6.13
C PHE A 65 -7.15 -21.64 -5.65
N ASP A 66 -6.62 -22.57 -4.85
CA ASP A 66 -7.36 -23.74 -4.36
C ASP A 66 -8.49 -23.40 -3.36
N GLY A 67 -8.71 -22.12 -3.03
CA GLY A 67 -9.77 -21.66 -2.12
C GLY A 67 -9.56 -22.07 -0.64
N ARG A 68 -8.52 -22.85 -0.33
CA ARG A 68 -8.20 -23.32 1.04
C ARG A 68 -7.66 -22.21 1.94
N ILE A 69 -7.15 -21.13 1.35
CA ILE A 69 -6.59 -20.00 2.08
C ILE A 69 -7.71 -19.01 2.42
N ARG A 70 -8.25 -19.12 3.64
CA ARG A 70 -9.39 -18.29 4.11
C ARG A 70 -9.17 -16.78 4.06
N TRP A 71 -7.93 -16.30 4.07
CA TRP A 71 -7.62 -14.86 3.96
C TRP A 71 -7.48 -14.36 2.52
N LEU A 72 -7.49 -15.25 1.52
CA LEU A 72 -7.28 -14.90 0.12
C LEU A 72 -8.62 -14.91 -0.61
N ASN A 73 -9.12 -13.71 -0.96
CA ASN A 73 -10.38 -13.60 -1.68
C ASN A 73 -10.17 -13.91 -3.18
N GLN A 74 -10.70 -15.05 -3.64
CA GLN A 74 -10.60 -15.51 -5.02
C GLN A 74 -11.11 -14.46 -6.03
N ALA A 75 -12.17 -13.72 -5.69
CA ALA A 75 -12.70 -12.68 -6.57
C ALA A 75 -11.69 -11.52 -6.76
N HIS A 76 -10.93 -11.17 -5.71
CA HIS A 76 -9.91 -10.13 -5.80
C HIS A 76 -8.67 -10.61 -6.56
N LEU A 77 -8.28 -11.88 -6.41
CA LEU A 77 -7.22 -12.51 -7.21
C LEU A 77 -7.57 -12.51 -8.70
N GLN A 78 -8.76 -13.01 -9.06
CA GLN A 78 -9.22 -13.07 -10.45
C GLN A 78 -9.32 -11.67 -11.07
N ARG A 79 -9.80 -10.68 -10.30
CA ARG A 79 -9.84 -9.28 -10.75
C ARG A 79 -8.44 -8.72 -11.01
N THR A 80 -7.48 -9.09 -10.16
CA THR A 80 -6.08 -8.68 -10.32
C THR A 80 -5.45 -9.38 -11.51
N GLU A 81 -5.66 -10.69 -11.67
CA GLU A 81 -5.20 -11.44 -12.83
C GLU A 81 -5.74 -10.88 -14.15
N ALA A 82 -7.04 -10.57 -14.22
CA ALA A 82 -7.65 -9.90 -15.37
C ALA A 82 -7.03 -8.52 -15.63
N PHE A 83 -6.65 -7.81 -14.57
CA PHE A 83 -5.96 -6.53 -14.68
C PHE A 83 -4.55 -6.69 -15.28
N PHE A 84 -3.80 -7.71 -14.88
CA PHE A 84 -2.52 -8.08 -15.48
C PHE A 84 -2.66 -8.53 -16.93
N ALA A 85 -3.67 -9.35 -17.25
CA ALA A 85 -3.95 -9.77 -18.62
C ALA A 85 -4.22 -8.57 -19.54
N LYS A 86 -4.86 -7.52 -19.02
CA LYS A 86 -5.18 -6.31 -19.79
C LYS A 86 -3.99 -5.33 -19.95
N HIS A 87 -3.12 -5.19 -18.94
CA HIS A 87 -2.09 -4.14 -18.91
C HIS A 87 -0.64 -4.65 -18.96
N GLY A 88 -0.44 -5.97 -18.91
CA GLY A 88 0.89 -6.60 -18.90
C GLY A 88 1.75 -6.16 -17.71
N GLY A 89 3.07 -6.07 -17.88
CA GLY A 89 3.99 -5.66 -16.82
C GLY A 89 3.71 -4.27 -16.22
N LYS A 90 3.10 -3.36 -16.99
CA LYS A 90 2.69 -2.02 -16.51
C LYS A 90 1.58 -2.10 -15.44
N ALA A 91 0.89 -3.24 -15.33
CA ALA A 91 -0.11 -3.48 -14.30
C ALA A 91 0.45 -3.22 -12.90
N ILE A 92 1.72 -3.52 -12.62
CA ILE A 92 2.34 -3.27 -11.31
C ILE A 92 2.32 -1.78 -10.94
N ILE A 93 2.60 -0.90 -11.90
CA ILE A 93 2.61 0.54 -11.69
C ILE A 93 1.17 1.03 -11.50
N LEU A 94 0.27 0.63 -12.40
CA LEU A 94 -1.12 1.08 -12.40
C LEU A 94 -1.91 0.55 -11.18
N ALA A 95 -1.57 -0.65 -10.72
CA ALA A 95 -2.21 -1.29 -9.57
C ALA A 95 -2.11 -0.42 -8.32
N ARG A 96 -1.00 0.33 -8.13
CA ARG A 96 -0.79 1.23 -6.97
C ARG A 96 -1.89 2.26 -6.79
N PHE A 97 -2.59 2.65 -7.86
CA PHE A 97 -3.69 3.62 -7.83
C PHE A 97 -5.07 2.98 -7.66
N VAL A 98 -5.12 1.64 -7.59
CA VAL A 98 -6.36 0.88 -7.46
C VAL A 98 -6.30 0.08 -6.14
N PRO A 99 -6.98 0.53 -5.07
CA PRO A 99 -6.80 0.00 -3.71
C PRO A 99 -6.94 -1.52 -3.57
N ILE A 100 -7.88 -2.14 -4.28
CA ILE A 100 -8.04 -3.60 -4.24
C ILE A 100 -6.92 -4.30 -5.01
N VAL A 101 -6.53 -3.76 -6.17
CA VAL A 101 -5.55 -4.40 -7.05
C VAL A 101 -4.12 -4.24 -6.49
N ARG A 102 -3.78 -3.10 -5.87
CA ARG A 102 -2.41 -2.85 -5.33
C ARG A 102 -1.96 -3.93 -4.35
N THR A 103 -2.85 -4.41 -3.48
CA THR A 103 -2.47 -5.38 -2.44
C THR A 103 -2.24 -6.77 -3.01
N PHE A 104 -3.03 -7.17 -4.01
CA PHE A 104 -2.89 -8.48 -4.64
C PHE A 104 -1.92 -8.49 -5.81
N ALA A 105 -1.55 -7.33 -6.37
CA ALA A 105 -0.74 -7.27 -7.58
C ALA A 105 0.66 -7.89 -7.45
N PRO A 106 1.47 -7.56 -6.41
CA PRO A 106 2.77 -8.22 -6.24
C PRO A 106 2.61 -9.71 -5.98
N PHE A 107 1.58 -10.11 -5.23
CA PHE A 107 1.28 -11.51 -4.94
C PHE A 107 0.92 -12.30 -6.22
N VAL A 108 -0.01 -11.80 -7.04
CA VAL A 108 -0.39 -12.41 -8.33
C VAL A 108 0.79 -12.45 -9.30
N ALA A 109 1.61 -11.39 -9.32
CA ALA A 109 2.87 -11.39 -10.08
C ALA A 109 3.77 -12.57 -9.70
N GLY A 110 3.86 -12.88 -8.40
CA GLY A 110 4.64 -13.99 -7.87
C GLY A 110 4.10 -15.38 -8.21
N ILE A 111 2.78 -15.56 -8.27
CA ILE A 111 2.13 -16.86 -8.53
C ILE A 111 2.48 -17.44 -9.92
N GLY A 112 3.01 -16.62 -10.82
CA GLY A 112 3.55 -17.08 -12.10
C GLY A 112 3.23 -16.17 -13.28
N THR A 113 2.56 -15.02 -13.08
CA THR A 113 2.26 -14.11 -14.19
C THR A 113 3.47 -13.31 -14.66
N MET A 114 4.58 -13.29 -13.90
CA MET A 114 5.75 -12.48 -14.21
C MET A 114 7.03 -13.07 -13.60
N ASN A 115 8.18 -12.88 -14.26
CA ASN A 115 9.49 -13.21 -13.70
C ASN A 115 10.00 -12.09 -12.76
N TYR A 116 10.78 -12.46 -11.74
CA TYR A 116 11.20 -11.55 -10.69
C TYR A 116 11.95 -10.30 -11.17
N PRO A 117 12.90 -10.37 -12.15
CA PRO A 117 13.61 -9.18 -12.60
C PRO A 117 12.68 -8.15 -13.26
N MET A 118 11.70 -8.62 -14.03
CA MET A 118 10.72 -7.75 -14.67
C MET A 118 9.80 -7.15 -13.61
N PHE A 119 9.31 -7.96 -12.66
CA PHE A 119 8.53 -7.47 -11.52
C PHE A 119 9.28 -6.37 -10.77
N LEU A 120 10.55 -6.60 -10.41
CA LEU A 120 11.35 -5.64 -9.66
C LEU A 120 11.51 -4.32 -10.43
N PHE A 121 11.75 -4.38 -11.74
CA PHE A 121 11.86 -3.19 -12.58
C PHE A 121 10.59 -2.33 -12.53
N TYR A 122 9.42 -2.91 -12.80
CA TYR A 122 8.15 -2.18 -12.74
C TYR A 122 7.78 -1.76 -11.32
N ASN A 123 8.16 -2.56 -10.32
CA ASN A 123 7.92 -2.27 -8.92
C ASN A 123 8.72 -1.03 -8.46
N VAL A 124 10.01 -0.95 -8.80
CA VAL A 124 10.85 0.21 -8.50
C VAL A 124 10.31 1.46 -9.18
N ILE A 125 9.98 1.40 -10.48
CA ILE A 125 9.41 2.55 -11.18
C ILE A 125 8.09 2.99 -10.55
N GLY A 126 7.23 2.03 -10.22
CA GLY A 126 5.96 2.29 -9.54
C GLY A 126 6.16 2.92 -8.16
N ALA A 127 7.11 2.40 -7.37
CA ALA A 127 7.43 2.90 -6.04
C ALA A 127 7.96 4.33 -6.11
N VAL A 128 8.93 4.60 -6.98
CA VAL A 128 9.50 5.94 -7.17
C VAL A 128 8.42 6.92 -7.58
N SER A 129 7.61 6.57 -8.59
CA SER A 129 6.55 7.45 -9.10
C SER A 129 5.49 7.74 -8.04
N TRP A 130 5.01 6.70 -7.35
CA TRP A 130 3.97 6.82 -6.32
C TRP A 130 4.46 7.57 -5.08
N VAL A 131 5.63 7.22 -4.55
CA VAL A 131 6.22 7.90 -3.38
C VAL A 131 6.49 9.37 -3.70
N SER A 132 7.14 9.66 -4.83
CA SER A 132 7.46 11.04 -5.22
C SER A 132 6.20 11.88 -5.38
N LEU A 133 5.13 11.33 -5.98
CA LEU A 133 3.87 12.03 -6.13
C LEU A 133 3.27 12.43 -4.79
N PHE A 134 2.99 11.47 -3.89
CA PHE A 134 2.30 11.76 -2.64
C PHE A 134 3.16 12.54 -1.64
N VAL A 135 4.46 12.26 -1.57
CA VAL A 135 5.38 12.99 -0.68
C VAL A 135 5.55 14.43 -1.17
N THR A 136 5.68 14.67 -2.47
CA THR A 136 5.80 16.05 -3.00
C THR A 136 4.49 16.81 -2.80
N LEU A 137 3.33 16.19 -3.06
CA LEU A 137 2.03 16.80 -2.78
C LEU A 137 1.88 17.16 -1.30
N GLY A 138 2.28 16.26 -0.40
CA GLY A 138 2.30 16.51 1.03
C GLY A 138 3.26 17.64 1.41
N TYR A 139 4.46 17.67 0.83
CA TYR A 139 5.45 18.70 1.08
C TYR A 139 4.96 20.09 0.67
N LEU A 140 4.36 20.21 -0.52
CA LEU A 140 3.78 21.47 -0.99
C LEU A 140 2.60 21.90 -0.10
N PHE A 141 1.75 20.96 0.29
CA PHE A 141 0.62 21.23 1.19
C PHE A 141 1.07 21.68 2.58
N GLY A 142 2.07 21.01 3.18
CA GLY A 142 2.68 21.40 4.45
C GLY A 142 3.40 22.74 4.41
N GLY A 143 3.77 23.21 3.20
CA GLY A 143 4.34 24.54 2.97
C GLY A 143 3.32 25.69 3.03
N LEU A 144 2.01 25.41 3.05
CA LEU A 144 0.98 26.46 3.07
C LEU A 144 0.91 27.13 4.46
N PRO A 145 0.83 28.47 4.55
CA PRO A 145 0.79 29.18 5.84
C PRO A 145 -0.34 28.69 6.77
N ILE A 146 -1.53 28.47 6.20
CA ILE A 146 -2.71 27.94 6.93
C ILE A 146 -2.41 26.58 7.58
N VAL A 147 -1.62 25.74 6.90
CA VAL A 147 -1.26 24.40 7.38
C VAL A 147 -0.13 24.49 8.40
N GLN A 148 0.83 25.39 8.22
CA GLN A 148 1.91 25.63 9.19
C GLN A 148 1.36 26.19 10.51
N ASP A 149 0.45 27.16 10.45
CA ASP A 149 -0.15 27.79 11.63
C ASP A 149 -1.03 26.81 12.43
N ASN A 150 -1.61 25.81 11.76
CA ASN A 150 -2.53 24.83 12.36
C ASN A 150 -1.96 23.41 12.39
N PHE A 151 -0.65 23.25 12.27
CA PHE A 151 -0.02 21.94 12.04
C PHE A 151 -0.31 20.93 13.16
N HIS A 152 -0.34 21.41 14.40
CA HIS A 152 -0.67 20.63 15.60
C HIS A 152 -2.08 20.03 15.57
N LEU A 153 -2.99 20.57 14.72
CA LEU A 153 -4.33 20.02 14.49
C LEU A 153 -4.40 19.22 13.19
N VAL A 154 -3.81 19.74 12.11
CA VAL A 154 -3.92 19.17 10.76
C VAL A 154 -3.29 17.77 10.68
N ILE A 155 -2.13 17.56 11.31
CA ILE A 155 -1.43 16.27 11.23
C ILE A 155 -2.15 15.17 12.02
N PRO A 156 -2.51 15.37 13.29
CA PRO A 156 -3.34 14.41 14.00
C PRO A 156 -4.67 14.16 13.28
N ALA A 157 -5.30 15.18 12.69
CA ALA A 157 -6.53 15.03 11.92
C ALA A 157 -6.34 14.13 10.68
N ILE A 158 -5.27 14.34 9.89
CA ILE A 158 -4.94 13.48 8.75
C ILE A 158 -4.71 12.04 9.22
N ILE A 159 -3.93 11.82 10.30
CA ILE A 159 -3.67 10.48 10.85
C ILE A 159 -4.98 9.83 11.32
N LEU A 160 -5.82 10.54 12.07
CA LEU A 160 -7.12 10.06 12.54
C LEU A 160 -8.07 9.70 11.39
N LEU A 161 -8.20 10.59 10.41
CA LEU A 161 -9.00 10.36 9.19
C LEU A 161 -8.51 9.15 8.41
N SER A 162 -7.20 8.93 8.37
CA SER A 162 -6.58 7.81 7.67
C SER A 162 -6.82 6.49 8.42
N LEU A 163 -6.80 6.50 9.75
CA LEU A 163 -7.04 5.32 10.59
C LEU A 163 -8.54 4.99 10.76
N LEU A 164 -9.42 5.96 10.56
CA LEU A 164 -10.87 5.82 10.71
C LEU A 164 -11.48 4.63 9.94
N PRO A 165 -11.20 4.43 8.64
CA PRO A 165 -11.69 3.27 7.88
C PRO A 165 -11.27 1.94 8.51
N ILE A 166 -10.00 1.84 8.94
CA ILE A 166 -9.46 0.64 9.58
C ILE A 166 -10.16 0.34 10.90
N ILE A 167 -10.38 1.38 11.72
CA ILE A 167 -11.06 1.24 13.01
C ILE A 167 -12.52 0.80 12.79
N ILE A 168 -13.21 1.42 11.83
CA ILE A 168 -14.59 1.07 11.47
C ILE A 168 -14.66 -0.39 11.01
N GLU A 169 -13.81 -0.82 10.10
CA GLU A 169 -13.77 -2.21 9.63
C GLU A 169 -13.42 -3.19 10.75
N ALA A 170 -12.45 -2.88 11.60
CA ALA A 170 -12.07 -3.72 12.74
C ALA A 170 -13.22 -3.88 13.74
N VAL A 171 -13.96 -2.80 14.02
CA VAL A 171 -15.14 -2.82 14.90
C VAL A 171 -16.28 -3.62 14.26
N GLN A 172 -16.55 -3.42 12.97
CA GLN A 172 -17.58 -4.16 12.23
C GLN A 172 -17.24 -5.66 12.13
N ALA A 173 -15.97 -6.01 11.89
CA ALA A 173 -15.50 -7.40 11.85
C ALA A 173 -15.63 -8.10 13.22
N ARG A 174 -15.33 -7.39 14.32
CA ARG A 174 -15.55 -7.89 15.69
C ARG A 174 -17.04 -8.09 16.00
N ARG A 175 -17.91 -7.18 15.54
CA ARG A 175 -19.38 -7.30 15.69
C ARG A 175 -19.94 -8.50 14.91
N LYS A 176 -19.52 -8.71 13.66
CA LYS A 176 -19.93 -9.88 12.85
C LYS A 176 -19.47 -11.21 13.46
N ARG A 177 -18.26 -11.27 14.06
CA ARG A 177 -17.78 -12.48 14.74
C ARG A 177 -18.58 -12.82 16.00
N ARG A 178 -19.03 -11.82 16.78
CA ARG A 178 -19.87 -12.06 17.97
C ARG A 178 -21.28 -12.56 17.63
N LEU A 179 -21.85 -12.17 16.49
CA LEU A 179 -23.19 -12.60 16.06
C LEU A 179 -23.24 -14.02 15.47
N ILE A 180 -22.10 -14.63 15.15
CA ILE A 180 -22.02 -16.00 14.61
C ILE A 180 -21.72 -17.04 15.71
N GLN A 181 -21.37 -16.60 16.92
CA GLN A 181 -21.01 -17.45 18.07
C GLN A 181 -22.03 -17.41 19.23
N GLY A 182 -23.16 -16.72 19.06
CA GLY A 182 -24.28 -16.71 20.01
C GLY A 182 -25.54 -17.20 19.32
#